data_AF-A0A950PJ18-F1
#
_entry.id   AF-A0A950PJ18-F1
#
_cell.length_a   1.000
_cell.length_b   1.000
_cell.length_c   1.000
_cell.angle_alpha   90.00
_cell.angle_beta   90.00
_cell.angle_gamma   90.00
#
_symmetry.space_group_name_H-M   'P 1'
#
loop_
_entity.id
_entity.type
_entity.pdbx_description
1 polymer ?
#
loop_
_entity_poly.entity_id
_entity_poly.type
_entity_poly.pdbx_seq_one_letter_code
_entity_poly.pdbx_strand_id
1 'polypeptide(L)' 'MQVDLTPEQRDFIKRAMDEGRLKHAEDAVRQGLELWIERERRRDEILAAIDEGEASLARGEGLVITKESMRQLAEDV' A
#
# COMPACT_ATOMS: atom_id res chain seq x y z
N MET A 1 -2.47 -18.49 18.11
CA MET A 1 -2.73 -18.93 16.72
C MET A 1 -1.58 -19.82 16.30
N GLN A 2 -1.86 -21.02 15.79
CA GLN A 2 -0.85 -21.88 15.20
C GLN A 2 -0.87 -21.66 13.69
N VAL A 3 0.30 -21.38 13.09
CA VAL A 3 0.44 -21.09 11.67
C VAL A 3 1.41 -22.08 11.07
N ASP A 4 0.95 -22.85 10.08
CA ASP A 4 1.80 -23.77 9.35
C ASP A 4 2.44 -23.04 8.17
N LEU A 5 3.73 -22.74 8.32
CA LEU A 5 4.52 -22.11 7.27
C LEU A 5 4.79 -23.08 6.11
N THR A 6 4.79 -22.57 4.88
CA THR A 6 5.23 -23.34 3.71
C THR A 6 6.73 -23.66 3.80
N PRO A 7 7.24 -24.68 3.08
CA PRO A 7 8.67 -24.98 3.05
C PRO A 7 9.52 -23.76 2.67
N GLU A 8 9.09 -23.01 1.64
CA GLU A 8 9.78 -21.80 1.18
C GLU A 8 9.85 -20.72 2.27
N GLN A 9 8.76 -20.50 3.01
CA GLN A 9 8.73 -19.54 4.12
C GLN A 9 9.68 -19.95 5.24
N ARG A 10 9.75 -21.25 5.56
CA ARG A 10 10.69 -21.77 6.57
C ARG A 10 12.13 -21.56 6.14
N ASP A 11 12.46 -21.84 4.87
CA ASP A 11 13.81 -21.65 4.33
C ASP A 11 14.21 -20.17 4.31
N PHE A 12 13.27 -19.29 3.96
CA PHE A 12 13.48 -17.84 4.00
C PHE A 12 13.77 -17.35 5.42
N ILE A 13 12.95 -17.73 6.40
CA ILE A 13 13.11 -17.35 7.80
C ILE A 13 14.40 -17.92 8.38
N LYS A 14 14.71 -19.19 8.07
CA LYS A 14 15.95 -19.82 8.51
C LYS A 14 17.17 -19.05 8.05
N ARG A 15 17.26 -18.69 6.76
CA ARG A 15 18.37 -17.87 6.24
C ARG A 15 18.46 -16.52 6.94
N ALA A 16 17.32 -15.86 7.18
CA ALA A 16 17.30 -14.58 7.87
C ALA A 16 17.77 -14.68 9.35
N MET A 17 17.52 -15.81 10.03
CA MET A 17 18.06 -16.08 11.35
C MET A 17 19.56 -16.41 11.30
N ASP A 18 19.99 -17.23 10.34
CA ASP A 18 21.41 -17.59 10.14
C ASP A 18 22.27 -16.34 9.84
N GLU A 19 21.70 -15.34 9.16
CA GLU A 19 22.31 -14.03 8.88
C GLU A 19 22.19 -13.02 10.04
N GLY A 20 21.49 -13.39 11.12
CA GLY A 20 21.28 -12.52 12.29
C GLY A 20 20.26 -11.39 12.08
N ARG A 21 19.55 -11.35 10.94
CA ARG A 21 18.49 -10.37 10.67
C ARG A 21 17.24 -10.61 11.52
N LEU A 22 17.01 -11.86 11.92
CA LEU A 22 15.93 -12.25 12.82
C LEU A 22 16.49 -12.98 14.04
N LYS A 23 15.91 -12.71 15.22
CA LYS A 23 16.25 -13.43 16.45
C LYS A 23 15.42 -14.70 16.60
N HIS A 24 14.14 -14.61 16.24
CA HIS A 24 13.19 -15.72 16.30
C HIS A 24 12.31 -15.77 15.04
N ALA A 25 11.74 -16.94 14.73
CA ALA A 25 10.88 -17.12 13.56
C ALA A 25 9.60 -16.28 13.64
N GLU A 26 9.09 -16.09 14.85
CA GLU A 26 7.91 -15.27 15.16
C GLU A 26 8.11 -13.80 14.78
N ASP A 27 9.36 -13.30 14.79
CA ASP A 27 9.66 -11.94 14.38
C ASP A 27 9.39 -11.73 12.88
N ALA A 28 9.57 -12.77 12.05
CA ALA A 28 9.21 -12.70 10.63
C ALA A 28 7.71 -12.55 10.42
N VAL A 29 6.91 -13.30 11.20
CA VAL A 29 5.45 -13.24 11.12
C VAL A 29 4.97 -11.86 11.58
N ARG A 30 5.52 -11.33 12.68
CA ARG A 30 5.19 -9.99 13.17
C ARG A 30 5.50 -8.92 12.13
N GLN A 31 6.72 -8.92 11.58
CA GLN A 31 7.12 -7.95 10.55
C GLN A 31 6.28 -8.08 9.27
N GLY A 32 5.98 -9.31 8.84
CA GLY A 32 5.10 -9.54 7.69
C GLY A 32 3.69 -8.98 7.89
N LEU A 33 3.13 -9.15 9.10
CA LEU A 33 1.84 -8.56 9.45
C LEU A 33 1.88 -7.04 9.54
N GLU A 34 2.95 -6.45 10.09
CA GLU A 34 3.14 -5.00 10.13
C GLU A 34 3.15 -4.41 8.71
N LEU A 35 3.94 -4.98 7.81
CA LEU A 35 3.98 -4.57 6.39
C LEU A 35 2.63 -4.73 5.70
N TRP A 36 1.91 -5.82 5.99
CA TRP A 36 0.59 -6.04 5.41
C TRP A 36 -0.43 -5.01 5.92
N ILE A 37 -0.42 -4.71 7.22
CA ILE A 37 -1.30 -3.70 7.82
C ILE A 37 -1.04 -2.32 7.19
N GLU A 38 0.22 -1.93 7.03
CA GLU A 38 0.54 -0.66 6.36
C GLU A 38 0.06 -0.62 4.91
N ARG A 39 0.22 -1.74 4.18
CA ARG A 39 -0.31 -1.87 2.81
C ARG A 39 -1.83 -1.73 2.78
N GLU A 40 -2.55 -2.35 3.70
CA GLU A 40 -4.02 -2.25 3.75
C GLU A 40 -4.47 -0.82 4.11
N ARG A 41 -3.79 -0.14 5.04
CA ARG A 41 -4.06 1.28 5.32
C ARG A 41 -3.88 2.15 4.08
N ARG A 42 -2.76 1.98 3.36
CA ARG A 42 -2.50 2.70 2.10
C ARG A 42 -3.58 2.41 1.05
N ARG A 43 -4.04 1.16 0.96
CA ARG A 43 -5.11 0.76 0.06
C ARG A 43 -6.42 1.48 0.40
N ASP A 44 -6.77 1.56 1.68
CA ASP A 44 -7.97 2.25 2.13
C ASP A 44 -7.90 3.76 1.86
N GLU A 45 -6.74 4.40 2.06
CA GLU A 45 -6.51 5.81 1.70
C GLU A 45 -6.72 6.07 0.20
N ILE A 46 -6.19 5.18 -0.66
CA ILE A 46 -6.37 5.30 -2.12
C ILE A 46 -7.83 5.13 -2.51
N LEU A 47 -8.53 4.15 -1.92
CA LEU A 47 -9.95 3.94 -2.21
C LEU A 47 -10.79 5.14 -1.77
N ALA A 48 -10.53 5.69 -0.58
CA ALA A 48 -11.21 6.89 -0.12
C ALA A 48 -10.97 8.09 -1.06
N ALA A 49 -9.75 8.26 -1.56
CA ALA A 49 -9.44 9.33 -2.53
C ALA A 49 -10.15 9.13 -3.88
N ILE A 50 -10.31 7.88 -4.32
CA ILE A 50 -11.10 7.56 -5.52
C ILE A 50 -12.57 7.91 -5.29
N ASP A 51 -13.15 7.46 -4.18
CA ASP A 51 -14.56 7.74 -3.84
C ASP A 51 -14.83 9.25 -3.75
N GLU A 52 -13.91 10.02 -3.16
CA GLU A 52 -13.98 11.49 -3.12
C GLU A 52 -13.93 12.09 -4.52
N GLY A 53 -13.02 11.61 -5.37
CA GLY A 53 -12.91 12.04 -6.77
C GLY A 53 -14.18 11.75 -7.58
N GLU A 54 -14.75 10.56 -7.45
CA GLU A 54 -16.02 10.19 -8.09
C GLU A 54 -17.17 11.09 -7.62
N ALA A 55 -17.25 11.37 -6.31
CA ALA A 55 -18.24 12.29 -5.76
C ALA A 55 -18.06 13.72 -6.27
N SER A 56 -16.81 14.20 -6.42
CA SER A 56 -16.49 15.51 -7.00
C SER A 56 -16.93 15.62 -8.46
N LEU A 57 -16.66 14.59 -9.26
CA LEU A 57 -17.14 14.50 -10.64
C LEU A 57 -18.67 14.51 -10.72
N ALA A 58 -19.35 13.77 -9.85
CA ALA A 58 -20.82 13.76 -9.79
C ALA A 58 -21.42 15.13 -9.41
N ARG A 59 -20.68 15.97 -8.68
CA ARG A 59 -21.05 17.36 -8.38
C ARG A 59 -20.71 18.34 -9.51
N GLY A 60 -20.06 17.89 -10.58
CA GLY A 60 -19.66 18.73 -11.72
C GLY A 60 -18.39 19.55 -11.49
N GLU A 61 -17.59 19.20 -10.49
CA GLU A 61 -16.32 19.88 -10.15
C GLU A 61 -15.15 19.44 -11.05
N GLY A 62 -15.39 18.47 -11.95
CA GLY A 62 -14.39 17.97 -12.90
C GLY A 62 -14.01 19.00 -13.96
N LEU A 63 -12.73 19.01 -14.36
CA LEU A 63 -12.23 19.81 -15.47
C LEU A 63 -12.10 18.96 -16.74
N VAL A 64 -12.64 19.45 -17.85
CA VAL A 64 -12.38 18.85 -19.16
C VAL A 64 -10.95 19.15 -19.56
N ILE A 65 -10.15 18.09 -19.74
CA ILE A 65 -8.74 18.22 -20.13
C ILE A 65 -8.65 18.56 -21.62
N THR A 66 -8.16 19.76 -21.91
CA THR A 66 -7.84 20.30 -23.23
C THR A 66 -6.44 20.93 -23.17
N LYS A 67 -5.86 21.29 -24.32
CA LYS A 67 -4.55 21.98 -24.33
C LYS A 67 -4.59 23.32 -23.58
N GLU A 68 -5.73 24.00 -23.63
CA GLU A 68 -5.92 25.29 -22.97
C GLU A 68 -6.08 25.11 -21.45
N SER A 69 -6.94 24.18 -21.02
CA SER A 69 -7.12 23.92 -19.58
C SER A 69 -5.86 23.33 -18.93
N MET A 70 -5.06 22.55 -19.66
CA MET A 70 -3.74 22.11 -19.15
C MET A 70 -2.75 23.26 -19.00
N ARG A 71 -2.79 24.26 -19.89
CA ARG A 71 -1.94 25.45 -19.76
C ARG A 71 -2.37 26.30 -18.57
N GLN A 72 -3.67 26.49 -18.40
CA GLN A 72 -4.24 27.20 -17.24
C GLN A 72 -3.86 26.49 -15.93
N LEU A 73 -4.03 25.16 -15.86
CA LEU A 73 -3.66 24.39 -14.67
C LEU A 73 -2.18 24.52 -14.32
N ALA A 74 -1.29 24.55 -15.32
CA ALA A 74 0.15 24.70 -15.10
C ALA A 74 0.54 26.09 -14.56
N GLU A 75 -0.29 27.11 -14.78
CA GLU A 75 -0.09 28.46 -14.21
C GLU A 75 -0.62 28.55 -12.77
N ASP A 76 -1.58 27.69 -12.40
CA ASP A 76 -2.26 27.70 -11.10
C ASP A 76 -1.56 26.86 -10.00
N VAL A 77 -0.58 26.01 -10.35
CA VAL A 77 0.14 25.09 -9.43
C VAL A 77 1.56 25.52 -9.06
#